data_AF-A0A2K8V9L6-F1
#
_entry.id   AF-A0A2K8V9L6-F1
#
_cell.length_a   1.000
_cell.length_b   1.000
_cell.length_c   1.000
_cell.angle_alpha   90.00
_cell.angle_beta   90.00
_cell.angle_gamma   90.00
#
_symmetry.space_group_name_H-M   'P 1'
#
loop_
_entity.id
_entity.type
_entity.pdbx_description
1 polymer ?
#
loop_
_entity_poly.entity_id
_entity_poly.type
_entity_poly.pdbx_seq_one_letter_code
_entity_poly.pdbx_strand_id
1 'polypeptide(L)'
;MTKDKFRHFINSINYTPEAFAEKIGVGKSGVYKILRGDTKKISFSLAEKINQSFPEYSIEYFLEMNNITENEFIVKGDNKIEVQKVVDIVLDNIELFKLNEDFKAFLDENTLKSLKNIQDQLK
;
A
#
# COMPACT_ATOMS: atom_id res chain seq x y z
N MET A 1 -4.86 -13.74 2.45
CA MET A 1 -5.57 -12.84 1.54
C MET A 1 -4.64 -12.10 0.59
N THR A 2 -3.74 -11.21 1.01
CA THR A 2 -2.76 -10.57 0.08
C THR A 2 -1.99 -11.59 -0.75
N LYS A 3 -1.46 -12.64 -0.10
CA LYS A 3 -0.74 -13.74 -0.78
C LYS A 3 -1.58 -14.45 -1.85
N ASP A 4 -2.88 -14.63 -1.59
CA ASP A 4 -3.78 -15.42 -2.43
C ASP A 4 -4.21 -14.60 -3.65
N LYS A 5 -4.55 -13.32 -3.43
CA LYS A 5 -4.81 -12.34 -4.49
C LYS A 5 -3.59 -12.16 -5.40
N PHE A 6 -2.41 -11.99 -4.80
CA PHE A 6 -1.16 -11.83 -5.55
C PHE A 6 -0.78 -13.07 -6.36
N ARG A 7 -0.97 -14.27 -5.78
CA ARG A 7 -0.79 -15.53 -6.51
C ARG A 7 -1.76 -15.66 -7.69
N HIS A 8 -3.03 -15.31 -7.48
CA HIS A 8 -4.02 -15.33 -8.54
C HIS A 8 -3.63 -14.39 -9.69
N PHE A 9 -3.19 -13.17 -9.36
CA PHE A 9 -2.67 -12.22 -10.34
C PHE A 9 -1.51 -12.80 -11.16
N ILE A 10 -0.44 -13.31 -10.51
CA ILE A 10 0.72 -13.90 -11.23
C ILE A 10 0.28 -15.04 -12.17
N ASN A 11 -0.65 -15.88 -11.72
CA ASN A 11 -1.17 -16.97 -12.54
C ASN A 11 -2.01 -16.44 -13.72
N SER A 12 -2.79 -15.36 -13.54
CA SER A 12 -3.65 -14.79 -14.58
C SER A 12 -2.86 -14.19 -15.75
N ILE A 13 -1.66 -13.68 -15.48
CA ILE A 13 -0.74 -13.17 -16.51
C ILE A 13 0.16 -14.27 -17.08
N ASN A 14 -0.01 -15.54 -16.68
CA ASN A 14 0.78 -16.70 -17.10
C ASN A 14 2.29 -16.58 -16.84
N TYR A 15 2.69 -15.99 -15.71
CA TYR A 15 4.08 -15.92 -15.29
C TYR A 15 4.41 -16.92 -14.18
N THR A 16 5.65 -17.40 -14.15
CA THR A 16 6.22 -17.99 -12.93
C THR A 16 6.66 -16.87 -11.97
N PRO A 17 6.74 -17.11 -10.65
CA PRO A 17 7.25 -16.10 -9.71
C PRO A 17 8.64 -15.56 -10.08
N GLU A 18 9.52 -16.40 -10.64
CA GLU A 18 10.84 -16.00 -11.12
C GLU A 18 10.76 -15.08 -12.33
N ALA A 19 10.02 -15.48 -13.35
CA ALA A 19 9.88 -14.70 -14.57
C ALA A 19 9.17 -13.38 -14.29
N PHE A 20 8.21 -13.37 -13.35
CA PHE A 20 7.54 -12.18 -12.89
C PHE A 20 8.52 -11.22 -12.19
N ALA A 21 9.33 -11.74 -11.25
CA ALA A 21 10.32 -10.92 -10.53
C ALA A 21 11.32 -10.26 -11.48
N GLU A 22 11.79 -11.01 -12.48
CA GLU A 22 12.68 -10.51 -13.53
C GLU A 22 12.00 -9.45 -14.39
N LYS A 23 10.76 -9.71 -14.82
CA LYS A 23 9.96 -8.78 -15.65
C LYS A 23 9.78 -7.42 -14.99
N ILE A 24 9.53 -7.37 -13.68
CA ILE A 24 9.30 -6.11 -12.94
C ILE A 24 10.57 -5.52 -12.30
N GLY A 25 11.74 -6.12 -12.53
CA GLY A 25 13.01 -5.62 -11.99
C GLY A 25 13.07 -5.65 -10.45
N VAL A 26 12.64 -6.74 -9.83
CA VAL A 26 12.77 -6.97 -8.36
C VAL A 26 13.46 -8.28 -8.06
N GLY A 27 14.06 -8.38 -6.86
CA GLY A 27 14.64 -9.63 -6.40
C GLY A 27 13.58 -10.71 -6.19
N LYS A 28 13.84 -11.93 -6.65
CA LYS A 28 12.98 -13.12 -6.47
C LYS A 28 12.49 -13.29 -5.02
N SER A 29 13.37 -13.01 -4.05
CA SER A 29 13.05 -13.06 -2.62
C SER A 29 11.86 -12.17 -2.23
N GLY A 30 11.71 -10.99 -2.83
CA GLY A 30 10.58 -10.08 -2.55
C GLY A 30 9.24 -10.68 -2.97
N VAL A 31 9.18 -11.23 -4.18
CA VAL A 31 7.98 -11.91 -4.70
C VAL A 31 7.63 -13.12 -3.83
N TYR A 32 8.62 -13.94 -3.49
CA TYR A 32 8.41 -15.13 -2.65
C TYR A 32 7.96 -14.80 -1.24
N LYS A 33 8.45 -13.71 -0.63
CA LYS A 33 7.97 -13.26 0.68
C LYS A 33 6.47 -12.95 0.67
N ILE A 34 5.96 -12.33 -0.41
CA ILE A 34 4.53 -12.06 -0.55
C ILE A 34 3.75 -13.38 -0.74
N LEU A 35 4.24 -14.26 -1.61
CA LEU A 35 3.58 -15.54 -1.91
C LEU A 35 3.55 -16.52 -0.72
N ARG A 36 4.53 -16.44 0.19
CA ARG A 36 4.54 -17.19 1.46
C ARG A 36 3.71 -16.51 2.55
N GLY A 37 3.45 -15.22 2.41
CA GLY A 37 2.76 -14.41 3.43
C GLY A 37 3.70 -13.84 4.49
N ASP A 38 5.02 -13.89 4.27
CA ASP A 38 6.03 -13.23 5.12
C ASP A 38 5.85 -11.70 5.09
N THR A 39 5.30 -11.18 3.99
CA THR A 39 4.94 -9.77 3.84
C THR A 39 3.41 -9.63 3.77
N LYS A 40 2.87 -8.77 4.65
CA LYS A 40 1.42 -8.53 4.76
C LYS A 40 0.89 -7.54 3.73
N LYS A 41 1.76 -6.70 3.15
CA LYS A 41 1.40 -5.58 2.27
C LYS A 41 2.31 -5.48 1.04
N ILE A 42 1.71 -5.20 -0.12
CA ILE A 42 2.36 -4.72 -1.33
C ILE A 42 2.63 -3.22 -1.12
N SER A 43 3.89 -2.81 -1.20
CA SER A 43 4.27 -1.39 -1.11
C SER A 43 3.91 -0.64 -2.38
N PHE A 44 3.73 0.68 -2.27
CA PHE A 44 3.54 1.56 -3.42
C PHE A 44 4.64 1.39 -4.48
N SER A 45 5.91 1.41 -4.05
CA SER A 45 7.05 1.21 -4.93
C SER A 45 7.06 -0.14 -5.67
N LEU A 46 6.48 -1.19 -5.07
CA LEU A 46 6.32 -2.47 -5.75
C LEU A 46 5.16 -2.40 -6.75
N ALA A 47 4.04 -1.80 -6.36
CA ALA A 47 2.89 -1.59 -7.25
C ALA A 47 3.27 -0.75 -8.49
N GLU A 48 4.05 0.32 -8.33
CA GLU A 48 4.58 1.12 -9.44
C GLU A 48 5.41 0.28 -10.41
N LYS A 49 6.34 -0.54 -9.90
CA LYS A 49 7.17 -1.42 -10.76
C LYS A 49 6.33 -2.43 -11.53
N ILE A 50 5.28 -2.96 -10.89
CA ILE A 50 4.35 -3.88 -11.55
C ILE A 50 3.58 -3.14 -12.64
N ASN A 51 3.00 -1.98 -12.33
CA ASN A 51 2.26 -1.16 -13.29
C ASN A 51 3.13 -0.72 -14.50
N GLN A 52 4.40 -0.34 -14.27
CA GLN A 52 5.34 -0.03 -15.36
C GLN A 52 5.54 -1.19 -16.34
N SER A 53 5.42 -2.43 -15.85
CA SER A 53 5.60 -3.66 -16.64
C SER A 53 4.30 -4.24 -17.19
N PHE A 54 3.18 -3.90 -16.55
CA PHE A 54 1.82 -4.36 -16.80
C PHE A 54 0.84 -3.17 -16.68
N PRO A 55 0.88 -2.22 -17.63
CA PRO A 55 0.16 -0.95 -17.55
C PRO A 55 -1.36 -1.08 -17.59
N GLU A 56 -1.87 -2.26 -17.97
CA GLU A 56 -3.30 -2.59 -17.93
C GLU A 56 -3.86 -2.74 -16.50
N TYR A 57 -2.98 -2.88 -15.49
CA TYR A 57 -3.37 -2.93 -14.08
C TYR A 57 -2.93 -1.65 -13.37
N SER A 58 -3.87 -0.96 -12.73
CA SER A 58 -3.57 0.28 -12.01
C SER A 58 -2.78 0.03 -10.71
N ILE A 59 -2.16 1.08 -10.17
CA ILE A 59 -1.45 0.99 -8.89
C ILE A 59 -2.45 0.63 -7.77
N GLU A 60 -3.64 1.21 -7.80
CA GLU A 60 -4.72 1.01 -6.83
C GLU A 60 -5.14 -0.46 -6.78
N TYR A 61 -5.25 -1.13 -7.93
CA TYR A 61 -5.58 -2.55 -8.02
C TYR A 61 -4.65 -3.41 -7.13
N PHE A 62 -3.35 -3.12 -7.13
CA PHE A 62 -2.38 -3.85 -6.30
C PHE A 62 -2.48 -3.47 -4.83
N LEU A 63 -2.75 -2.20 -4.52
CA LEU A 63 -2.85 -1.72 -3.14
C LEU A 63 -4.13 -2.22 -2.46
N GLU A 64 -5.23 -2.39 -3.20
CA GLU A 64 -6.47 -3.04 -2.75
C GLU A 64 -6.26 -4.53 -2.38
N MET A 65 -5.19 -5.17 -2.88
CA MET A 65 -4.86 -6.53 -2.47
C MET A 65 -4.45 -6.63 -1.00
N ASN A 66 -4.03 -5.52 -0.40
CA ASN A 66 -3.58 -5.47 1.00
C ASN A 66 -4.72 -5.67 1.99
N ASN A 67 -5.98 -5.77 1.54
CA ASN A 67 -7.16 -5.73 2.39
C ASN A 67 -7.07 -4.58 3.39
N ILE A 68 -7.03 -3.38 2.85
CA ILE A 68 -7.55 -2.25 3.60
C ILE A 68 -9.07 -2.50 3.63
N THR A 69 -9.55 -3.34 4.54
CA THR A 69 -10.98 -3.53 4.72
C THR A 69 -11.54 -2.15 5.06
N GLU A 70 -12.51 -1.66 4.28
CA GLU A 70 -13.30 -0.46 4.63
C GLU A 70 -13.85 -0.56 6.08
N ASN A 71 -13.96 -1.78 6.62
CA ASN A 71 -14.34 -2.06 8.00
C ASN A 71 -13.26 -1.79 9.08
N GLU A 72 -11.99 -1.53 8.74
CA GLU A 72 -11.05 -0.91 9.69
C GLU A 72 -11.22 0.62 9.74
N PHE A 73 -12.01 1.20 8.81
CA PHE A 73 -12.33 2.62 8.75
C PHE A 73 -13.75 2.94 9.25
N ILE A 74 -14.48 1.96 9.83
CA ILE A 74 -15.68 2.28 10.61
C ILE A 74 -15.20 2.98 11.89
N VAL A 75 -15.07 4.30 11.78
CA VAL A 75 -15.23 5.25 12.87
C VAL A 75 -16.64 5.01 13.42
N LYS A 76 -16.79 4.01 14.29
CA LYS A 76 -17.96 3.92 15.15
C LYS A 76 -17.95 5.21 15.94
N GLY A 77 -18.95 6.07 15.69
CA GLY A 77 -19.05 7.46 16.15
C GLY A 77 -19.07 7.68 17.67
N ASP A 78 -18.58 6.73 18.47
CA ASP A 78 -18.53 6.77 19.92
C ASP A 78 -17.14 6.57 20.53
N ASN A 79 -16.07 6.37 19.73
CA ASN A 79 -14.74 6.08 20.29
C ASN A 79 -13.70 7.15 19.96
N LYS A 80 -13.08 7.70 21.01
CA LYS A 80 -11.83 8.46 20.96
C LYS A 80 -10.82 7.72 20.10
N ILE A 81 -10.67 8.13 18.85
CA ILE A 81 -9.56 7.66 18.02
C ILE A 81 -8.31 8.29 18.62
N GLU A 82 -7.37 7.47 19.05
CA GLU A 82 -6.04 7.94 19.44
C GLU A 82 -5.45 8.66 18.24
N VAL A 83 -5.21 9.97 18.39
CA VAL A 83 -4.64 10.84 17.34
C VAL A 83 -3.43 10.18 16.68
N GLN A 84 -2.65 9.44 17.47
CA GLN A 84 -1.51 8.66 17.01
C GLN A 84 -1.87 7.67 15.88
N LYS A 85 -2.96 6.90 16.03
CA LYS A 85 -3.37 5.93 15.00
C LYS A 85 -3.77 6.61 13.69
N VAL A 86 -4.42 7.77 13.76
CA VAL A 86 -4.77 8.54 12.55
C VAL A 86 -3.51 9.04 11.86
N VAL A 87 -2.59 9.61 12.63
CA VAL A 87 -1.32 10.14 12.11
C VAL A 87 -0.50 9.01 11.47
N ASP A 88 -0.40 7.86 12.12
CA ASP A 88 0.29 6.69 11.58
C ASP A 88 -0.35 6.21 10.27
N ILE A 89 -1.67 6.12 10.20
CA ILE A 89 -2.38 5.73 8.97
C ILE A 89 -2.12 6.71 7.83
N VAL A 90 -2.19 8.02 8.09
CA VAL A 90 -1.96 9.05 7.08
C VAL A 90 -0.52 8.99 6.57
N LEU A 91 0.45 8.86 7.46
CA LEU A 91 1.87 8.79 7.09
C LEU A 91 2.22 7.48 6.36
N ASP A 92 1.68 6.34 6.78
CA ASP A 92 1.92 5.03 6.16
C ASP A 92 1.32 4.92 4.75
N ASN A 93 0.27 5.70 4.46
CA ASN A 93 -0.48 5.66 3.20
C ASN A 93 -0.41 6.99 2.44
N ILE A 94 0.58 7.83 2.73
CA ILE A 94 0.70 9.17 2.18
C ILE A 94 0.69 9.23 0.65
N GLU A 95 1.32 8.26 -0.01
CA GLU A 95 1.36 8.20 -1.47
C GLU A 95 -0.01 7.87 -2.07
N LEU A 96 -0.84 7.08 -1.37
CA LEU A 96 -2.22 6.84 -1.77
C LEU A 96 -3.06 8.13 -1.69
N PHE A 97 -2.90 8.89 -0.61
CA PHE A 97 -3.63 10.14 -0.46
C PHE A 97 -3.18 11.20 -1.47
N LYS A 98 -1.91 11.22 -1.90
CA LYS A 98 -1.44 12.13 -2.96
C LYS A 98 -2.01 11.82 -4.34
N LEU A 99 -2.46 10.60 -4.61
CA LEU A 99 -3.12 10.24 -5.87
C LEU A 99 -4.51 10.87 -6.00
N ASN A 100 -5.14 11.22 -4.88
CA ASN A 100 -6.42 11.91 -4.86
C ASN A 100 -6.18 13.43 -4.89
N GLU A 101 -6.67 14.11 -5.93
CA GLU A 101 -6.50 15.56 -6.11
C GLU A 101 -7.03 16.39 -4.93
N ASP A 102 -8.11 15.95 -4.27
CA ASP A 102 -8.67 16.63 -3.11
C ASP A 102 -7.72 16.56 -1.91
N PHE A 103 -7.10 15.41 -1.67
CA PHE A 103 -6.15 15.22 -0.56
C PHE A 103 -4.76 15.78 -0.85
N LYS A 104 -4.35 15.83 -2.11
CA LYS A 104 -3.06 16.36 -2.55
C LYS A 104 -2.87 17.82 -2.13
N ALA A 105 -3.93 18.62 -2.15
CA ALA A 105 -3.90 20.00 -1.66
C ALA A 105 -3.70 20.11 -0.13
N PHE A 106 -4.15 19.10 0.63
CA PHE A 106 -3.98 19.06 2.08
C PHE A 106 -2.61 18.52 2.52
N LEU A 107 -2.00 17.64 1.73
CA LEU A 107 -0.72 16.98 2.05
C LEU A 107 0.51 17.74 1.52
N ASP A 108 0.52 19.05 1.71
CA ASP A 108 1.68 19.87 1.44
C ASP A 108 2.84 19.60 2.42
N GLU A 109 4.03 20.10 2.11
CA GLU A 109 5.23 19.86 2.92
C GLU A 109 5.09 20.31 4.39
N ASN A 110 4.30 21.37 4.64
CA ASN A 110 4.06 21.88 5.99
C ASN A 110 3.14 20.95 6.79
N THR A 111 2.07 20.44 6.18
CA THR A 111 1.16 19.48 6.79
C THR A 111 1.90 18.19 7.11
N LEU A 112 2.73 17.69 6.19
CA LEU A 112 3.50 16.47 6.43
C LEU A 112 4.51 16.61 7.57
N LYS A 113 5.18 17.76 7.65
CA LYS A 113 6.07 18.08 8.76
C LYS A 113 5.30 18.13 10.09
N SER A 114 4.10 18.70 10.07
CA SER A 114 3.23 18.79 11.24
C SER A 114 2.76 17.41 11.71
N LEU A 115 2.35 16.52 10.79
CA LEU A 115 1.98 15.15 11.10
C LEU A 115 3.14 14.35 11.70
N LYS A 116 4.35 14.47 11.16
CA LYS A 116 5.55 13.83 11.74
C LYS A 116 5.85 14.33 13.14
N ASN A 117 5.77 15.65 13.38
CA ASN A 117 5.97 16.20 14.72
C ASN A 117 4.94 15.67 15.72
N ILE A 118 3.67 15.54 15.32
CA ILE A 118 2.62 14.96 16.17
C ILE A 118 2.95 13.48 16.46
N GLN A 119 3.40 12.72 15.45
CA GLN A 119 3.82 11.33 15.60
C GLN A 119 4.95 11.15 16.62
N ASP A 120 5.90 12.08 16.65
CA ASP A 120 7.05 12.02 17.55
C ASP A 120 6.69 12.47 18.98
N GLN A 121 5.71 13.36 19.15
CA GLN A 121 5.24 13.82 20.47
C GLN A 121 4.37 12.81 21.21
N LEU A 122 3.77 11.87 20.48
CA LEU A 122 2.83 10.89 21.00
C LEU A 122 3.46 9.49 21.23
N LYS A 123 4.76 9.32 20.93
CA LYS A 123 5.58 8.14 21.27
C LYS A 123 6.20 8.27 22.65
#